data_AF-H9GST2-F1
#
_entry.id   AF-H9GST2-F1
#
_cell.length_a   1.000
_cell.length_b   1.000
_cell.length_c   1.000
_cell.angle_alpha   90.00
_cell.angle_beta   90.00
_cell.angle_gamma   90.00
#
_symmetry.space_group_name_H-M   'P 1'
#
loop_
_entity.id
_entity.type
_entity.pdbx_description
1 polymer ?
#
loop_
_entity_poly.entity_id
_entity_poly.type
_entity_poly.pdbx_seq_one_letter_code
_entity_poly.pdbx_strand_id
1 'polypeptide(L)'
;MSLRTLFAPCRMHLAAILQELKAPLYLNGEDIFIPNCDTKGFYRRKQCLASRGQKRGQCWCVDKRGRRLEGQDENPLCLLANSD
;
A
#
# COMPACT_ATOMS: atom_id res chain seq x y z
N MET A 1 21.12 -17.34 13.77
CA MET A 1 20.81 -16.48 12.60
C MET A 1 19.31 -16.25 12.50
N SER A 2 18.82 -15.02 12.63
CA SER A 2 17.56 -14.66 11.96
C SER A 2 17.77 -13.42 11.11
N LEU A 3 18.60 -13.57 10.07
CA LEU A 3 18.59 -12.72 8.89
C LEU A 3 17.30 -12.94 8.03
N ARG A 4 16.23 -13.51 8.59
CA ARG A 4 15.12 -14.14 7.86
C ARG A 4 14.02 -13.17 7.36
N THR A 5 14.22 -11.86 7.44
CA THR A 5 13.35 -10.88 6.75
C THR A 5 14.12 -10.23 5.61
N LEU A 6 14.60 -11.03 4.66
CA LEU A 6 15.30 -10.56 3.46
C LEU A 6 14.49 -9.45 2.78
N PHE A 7 14.94 -8.20 2.92
CA PHE A 7 14.42 -6.98 2.31
C PHE A 7 12.89 -7.00 2.09
N ALA A 8 12.11 -6.74 3.15
CA ALA A 8 10.65 -6.59 3.10
C ALA A 8 10.28 -5.09 3.00
N PRO A 9 10.39 -4.45 1.82
CA PRO A 9 10.35 -3.00 1.68
C PRO A 9 9.01 -2.40 2.10
N CYS A 10 7.90 -3.12 1.91
CA CYS A 10 6.58 -2.63 2.31
C CYS A 10 6.43 -2.63 3.83
N ARG A 11 6.81 -3.72 4.50
CA ARG A 11 6.69 -3.81 5.96
C ARG A 11 7.56 -2.77 6.67
N MET A 12 8.75 -2.50 6.15
CA MET A 12 9.61 -1.43 6.69
C MET A 12 9.00 -0.04 6.47
N HIS A 13 8.48 0.23 5.27
CA HIS A 13 7.80 1.50 4.99
C HIS A 13 6.54 1.69 5.85
N LEU A 14 5.73 0.63 6.02
CA LEU A 14 4.57 0.64 6.89
C LEU A 14 4.95 0.95 8.33
N ALA A 15 6.02 0.33 8.85
CA ALA A 15 6.48 0.59 10.21
C ALA A 15 6.90 2.05 10.40
N ALA A 16 7.62 2.63 9.44
CA ALA A 16 7.99 4.06 9.46
C ALA A 16 6.75 4.96 9.43
N ILE A 17 5.82 4.70 8.51
CA ILE A 17 4.55 5.45 8.43
C ILE A 17 3.75 5.36 9.73
N LEU A 18 3.67 4.19 10.37
CA LEU A 18 2.93 4.04 11.63
C LEU A 18 3.61 4.70 12.82
N GLN A 19 4.93 4.85 12.80
CA GLN A 19 5.67 5.63 13.79
C GLN A 19 5.47 7.14 13.59
N GLU A 20 5.32 7.58 12.34
CA GLU A 20 5.18 9.00 11.98
C GLU A 20 3.73 9.49 11.82
N LEU A 21 2.76 8.58 11.67
CA LEU A 21 1.36 8.92 11.47
C LEU A 21 0.83 9.68 12.68
N LYS A 22 0.65 10.98 12.48
CA LYS A 22 -0.07 11.85 13.40
C LYS A 22 -1.54 11.41 13.35
N ALA A 23 -2.06 10.86 14.46
CA ALA A 23 -3.48 10.55 14.66
C ALA A 23 -4.46 11.64 14.13
N PRO A 24 -4.15 12.95 14.18
CA PRO A 24 -4.96 14.00 13.57
C PRO A 24 -5.22 13.87 12.05
N LEU A 25 -4.29 13.32 11.26
CA LEU A 25 -4.50 13.16 9.81
C LEU A 25 -5.64 12.19 9.53
N TYR A 26 -5.73 11.12 10.34
CA TYR A 26 -6.89 10.25 10.32
C TYR A 26 -8.13 11.09 10.65
N LEU A 27 -8.12 11.90 11.73
CA LEU A 27 -9.26 12.69 12.20
C LEU A 27 -9.82 13.72 11.21
N ASN A 28 -8.97 14.32 10.38
CA ASN A 28 -9.34 15.41 9.48
C ASN A 28 -10.07 14.97 8.21
N GLY A 29 -10.19 13.66 7.95
CA GLY A 29 -10.89 13.14 6.77
C GLY A 29 -10.11 13.30 5.47
N GLU A 30 -8.81 13.61 5.55
CA GLU A 30 -7.93 13.59 4.39
C GLU A 30 -7.67 12.15 3.96
N ASP A 31 -7.55 11.96 2.65
CA ASP A 31 -7.14 10.68 2.08
C ASP A 31 -5.66 10.43 2.43
N ILE A 32 -5.40 9.39 3.20
CA ILE A 32 -4.04 9.05 3.66
C ILE A 32 -3.52 7.83 2.92
N PHE A 33 -2.21 7.78 2.70
CA PHE A 33 -1.57 6.61 2.16
C PHE A 33 -1.07 5.68 3.27
N ILE A 34 -1.63 4.47 3.33
CA ILE A 34 -1.12 3.37 4.15
C ILE A 34 -0.75 2.22 3.19
N PRO A 35 0.52 1.82 3.12
CA PRO A 35 0.95 0.81 2.16
C PRO A 35 0.36 -0.56 2.48
N ASN A 36 -0.26 -1.19 1.48
CA ASN A 36 -0.81 -2.53 1.57
C ASN A 36 0.26 -3.58 1.28
N CYS A 37 0.62 -4.36 2.30
CA CYS A 37 1.68 -5.36 2.21
C CYS A 37 1.12 -6.79 2.12
N ASP A 38 1.85 -7.68 1.43
CA ASP A 38 1.59 -9.12 1.48
C ASP A 38 2.19 -9.76 2.75
N THR A 39 1.93 -11.06 2.95
CA THR A 39 2.42 -11.80 4.13
C THR A 39 3.95 -11.89 4.18
N LYS A 40 4.63 -11.77 3.03
CA LYS A 40 6.09 -11.76 2.91
C LYS A 40 6.70 -10.36 3.15
N GLY A 41 5.88 -9.32 3.23
CA GLY A 41 6.29 -7.94 3.49
C GLY A 41 6.67 -7.14 2.26
N PHE A 42 6.25 -7.58 1.07
CA PHE A 42 6.33 -6.82 -0.19
C PHE A 42 5.02 -6.07 -0.44
N TYR A 43 5.04 -5.12 -1.38
CA TYR A 43 3.83 -4.38 -1.74
C TYR A 43 2.86 -5.29 -2.51
N ARG A 44 1.58 -5.28 -2.12
CA ARG A 44 0.52 -5.82 -2.97
C ARG A 44 0.41 -4.97 -4.23
N ARG A 45 0.03 -5.59 -5.34
CA ARG A 45 -0.03 -4.94 -6.66
C ARG A 45 -0.93 -3.71 -6.65
N LYS A 46 -2.08 -3.77 -5.99
CA LYS A 46 -3.01 -2.63 -5.87
C LYS A 46 -2.77 -1.88 -4.57
N GLN A 47 -2.46 -0.60 -4.68
CA GLN A 47 -2.36 0.35 -3.57
C GLN A 47 -3.52 1.34 -3.68
N CYS A 48 -4.02 1.82 -2.55
CA CYS A 48 -5.11 2.79 -2.51
C CYS A 48 -4.89 3.79 -1.39
N LEU A 49 -5.39 5.01 -1.57
CA LEU A 49 -5.59 5.93 -0.46
C LEU A 49 -6.69 5.36 0.46
N ALA A 50 -6.44 5.40 1.76
CA ALA A 50 -7.46 5.12 2.76
C ALA A 50 -8.36 6.35 2.89
N SER A 51 -9.67 6.17 2.74
CA SER A 51 -10.66 7.22 2.84
C SER A 51 -11.61 6.93 4.00
N ARG A 52 -12.08 7.98 4.69
CA ARG A 52 -13.05 7.88 5.79
C ARG A 52 -14.50 7.67 5.35
N GLY A 53 -14.76 7.75 4.05
CA GLY A 53 -16.11 7.62 3.49
C GLY A 53 -16.46 6.20 3.02
N GLN A 54 -17.63 6.08 2.39
CA GLN A 54 -18.10 4.84 1.75
C GLN A 54 -17.37 4.51 0.44
N LYS A 55 -16.55 5.44 -0.07
CA LYS A 55 -15.78 5.27 -1.31
C LYS A 55 -14.34 4.91 -0.95
N ARG A 56 -13.78 3.92 -1.65
CA ARG A 56 -12.33 3.70 -1.63
C ARG A 56 -11.66 4.92 -2.24
N GLY A 57 -10.57 5.38 -1.63
CA GLY A 57 -9.74 6.44 -2.20
C GLY A 57 -9.11 6.00 -3.52
N GLN A 58 -8.42 6.93 -4.19
CA GLN A 58 -7.76 6.64 -5.46
C GLN A 58 -6.80 5.45 -5.33
N CYS A 59 -6.86 4.52 -6.29
CA CYS A 59 -5.97 3.35 -6.33
C CYS A 59 -5.02 3.42 -7.53
N TRP A 60 -3.84 2.80 -7.38
CA TRP A 60 -2.85 2.65 -8.44
C TRP A 60 -2.14 1.29 -8.34
N CYS A 61 -1.39 0.96 -9.38
CA CYS A 61 -0.66 -0.29 -9.49
C CYS A 61 0.83 -0.10 -9.18
N VAL A 62 1.41 -1.04 -8.45
CA VAL A 62 2.84 -1.07 -8.13
C VAL A 62 3.47 -2.44 -8.38
N ASP A 63 4.79 -2.46 -8.57
CA ASP A 63 5.58 -3.69 -8.47
C ASP A 63 5.79 -4.12 -7.00
N LYS A 64 6.44 -5.28 -6.78
CA LYS A 64 6.71 -5.81 -5.42
C LYS A 64 7.55 -4.86 -4.54
N ARG A 65 8.24 -3.88 -5.13
CA ARG A 65 9.07 -2.88 -4.43
C ARG A 65 8.33 -1.56 -4.21
N GLY A 66 7.10 -1.42 -4.70
CA GLY A 66 6.28 -0.22 -4.52
C GLY A 66 6.43 0.82 -5.63
N ARG A 67 7.15 0.51 -6.72
CA ARG A 67 7.26 1.44 -7.86
C ARG A 67 5.98 1.42 -8.68
N ARG A 68 5.44 2.59 -8.99
CA ARG A 68 4.24 2.73 -9.82
C ARG A 68 4.49 2.12 -11.20
N LEU A 69 3.53 1.32 -11.66
CA LEU A 69 3.53 0.79 -13.02
C LEU A 69 2.91 1.85 -13.92
N GLU A 70 3.73 2.56 -14.70
CA GLU A 70 3.26 3.58 -15.64
C GLU A 70 2.51 2.93 -16.82
N GLY A 71 1.46 3.61 -17.32
CA GLY A 71 0.68 3.16 -18.48
C GLY A 71 -0.33 2.04 -18.21
N GLN A 72 -0.63 1.74 -16.95
CA GLN A 72 -1.56 0.65 -16.56
C GLN A 72 -2.71 1.13 -15.69
N ASP A 73 -3.14 2.39 -15.84
CA ASP A 73 -4.35 2.90 -15.16
C ASP A 73 -5.61 2.06 -15.54
N GLU A 74 -5.55 1.30 -16.64
CA GLU A 74 -6.61 0.38 -17.10
C GLU A 74 -6.15 -1.08 -17.31
N ASN A 75 -5.04 -1.54 -16.70
CA ASN A 75 -4.64 -2.93 -16.88
C ASN A 75 -5.55 -3.87 -16.07
N PRO A 76 -6.29 -4.81 -16.69
CA PRO A 76 -7.14 -5.77 -15.99
C PRO A 76 -6.39 -6.60 -14.94
N LEU A 77 -5.06 -6.73 -15.03
CA LEU A 77 -4.24 -7.37 -13.99
C LEU A 77 -4.26 -6.64 -12.64
N CYS A 78 -4.56 -5.34 -12.60
CA CYS A 78 -4.72 -4.59 -11.35
C CYS A 78 -6.10 -4.78 -10.71
N LEU A 79 -7.10 -5.08 -11.52
CA LEU A 79 -8.47 -5.38 -11.07
C LEU A 79 -8.57 -6.80 -10.51
N LEU A 80 -7.87 -7.76 -11.12
CA LEU A 80 -7.88 -9.18 -10.74
C LEU A 80 -6.99 -9.53 -9.53
N ALA A 81 -6.04 -8.68 -9.15
CA ALA A 81 -5.08 -8.96 -8.07
C ALA A 81 -5.64 -8.82 -6.65
N ASN A 82 -6.96 -8.82 -6.48
CA ASN A 82 -7.65 -8.77 -5.17
C ASN A 82 -8.05 -10.17 -4.64
N SER A 83 -7.64 -11.25 -5.29
CA SER A 83 -7.99 -12.61 -4.89
C SER A 83 -6.77 -13.35 -4.32
N ASP A 84 -6.43 -13.02 -3.07
CA ASP A 84 -5.80 -13.92 -2.08
C ASP A 84 -5.77 -13.21 -0.72
#